data_AF-A0A540MT15-F1
#
_entry.id   AF-A0A540MT15-F1
#
_cell.length_a   1.000
_cell.length_b   1.000
_cell.length_c   1.000
_cell.angle_alpha   90.00
_cell.angle_beta   90.00
_cell.angle_gamma   90.00
#
_symmetry.space_group_name_H-M   'P 1'
#
loop_
_entity.id
_entity.type
_entity.pdbx_description
1 polymer ?
#
loop_
_entity_poly.entity_id
_entity_poly.type
_entity_poly.pdbx_seq_one_letter_code
_entity_poly.pdbx_strand_id
1 'polypeptide(L)'
;MERPPLPGSPKVNPTSSFSFVDSEMSLKSIDQVREKLNYETGVAEYCHHNLMKTEKELVDLNSEANEAFYCANKQKTKANTSRERITFLILNCSRSVGAILSRMSIFGRGNVEIGGTQQGL
;
A
#
# COMPACT_ATOMS: atom_id res chain seq x y z
N MET A 1 -8.01 -69.21 -17.45
CA MET A 1 -9.02 -69.05 -16.39
C MET A 1 -9.70 -67.70 -16.59
N GLU A 2 -10.94 -67.71 -17.05
CA GLU A 2 -11.73 -66.52 -17.38
C GLU A 2 -12.45 -66.00 -16.13
N ARG A 3 -12.52 -64.67 -15.91
CA ARG A 3 -13.14 -64.06 -14.72
C ARG A 3 -14.65 -63.82 -14.96
N PRO A 4 -15.52 -64.08 -13.96
CA PRO A 4 -16.96 -63.89 -14.13
C PRO A 4 -17.33 -62.40 -14.14
N PRO A 5 -18.40 -62.00 -14.86
CA PRO A 5 -18.83 -60.61 -14.92
C PRO A 5 -19.39 -60.16 -13.56
N LEU A 6 -19.00 -58.95 -13.15
CA LEU A 6 -19.43 -58.33 -11.90
C LEU A 6 -20.91 -57.90 -11.97
N PRO A 7 -21.67 -58.02 -10.87
CA PRO A 7 -23.08 -57.64 -10.83
C PRO A 7 -23.22 -56.13 -11.04
N GLY A 8 -24.18 -55.75 -11.87
CA GLY A 8 -24.36 -54.39 -12.40
C GLY A 8 -24.47 -53.30 -11.32
N SER A 9 -23.77 -52.19 -11.58
CA SER A 9 -23.83 -50.97 -10.77
C SER A 9 -25.26 -50.41 -10.72
N PRO A 10 -25.77 -49.97 -9.56
CA PRO A 10 -27.05 -49.28 -9.51
C PRO A 10 -26.91 -47.93 -10.22
N LYS A 11 -27.79 -47.68 -11.20
CA LYS A 11 -27.94 -46.36 -11.84
C LYS A 11 -28.57 -45.40 -10.83
N VAL A 12 -27.78 -44.93 -9.87
CA VAL A 12 -28.22 -43.91 -8.92
C VAL A 12 -28.08 -42.57 -9.62
N ASN A 13 -29.18 -42.02 -10.12
CA ASN A 13 -29.22 -40.62 -10.50
C ASN A 13 -28.94 -39.81 -9.23
N PRO A 14 -27.92 -38.94 -9.19
CA PRO A 14 -27.73 -38.07 -8.04
C PRO A 14 -28.89 -37.09 -8.06
N THR A 15 -29.92 -37.37 -7.26
CA THR A 15 -30.91 -36.35 -6.92
C THR A 15 -30.21 -35.40 -5.96
N SER A 16 -29.43 -34.50 -6.55
CA SER A 16 -28.67 -33.48 -5.85
C SER A 16 -29.66 -32.53 -5.20
N SER A 17 -29.98 -32.80 -3.93
CA SER A 17 -30.78 -31.93 -3.10
C SER A 17 -29.83 -30.87 -2.51
N PHE A 18 -29.40 -29.93 -3.37
CA PHE A 18 -28.83 -28.69 -2.88
C PHE A 18 -29.96 -27.91 -2.19
N SER A 19 -30.03 -28.02 -0.87
CA SER A 19 -30.84 -27.10 -0.07
C SER A 19 -30.27 -25.70 -0.29
N PHE A 20 -31.01 -24.86 -1.00
CA PHE A 20 -30.74 -23.44 -1.15
C PHE A 20 -30.83 -22.84 0.26
N VAL A 21 -29.68 -22.69 0.92
CA VAL A 21 -29.60 -22.01 2.21
C VAL A 21 -29.91 -20.53 1.95
N ASP A 22 -30.78 -20.00 2.79
CA ASP A 22 -31.42 -18.69 2.76
C ASP A 22 -30.58 -17.56 2.14
N SER A 23 -30.90 -17.19 0.90
CA SER A 23 -30.11 -16.28 0.06
C SER A 23 -30.27 -14.81 0.43
N GLU A 24 -31.17 -14.49 1.35
CA GLU A 24 -31.43 -13.11 1.78
C GLU A 24 -30.29 -12.56 2.66
N MET A 25 -29.65 -13.40 3.47
CA MET A 25 -28.45 -13.03 4.25
C MET A 25 -27.20 -12.87 3.36
N SER A 26 -27.08 -13.67 2.29
CA SER A 26 -25.96 -13.56 1.36
C SER A 26 -25.95 -12.26 0.57
N LEU A 27 -27.12 -11.71 0.20
CA LEU A 27 -27.19 -10.47 -0.58
C LEU A 27 -26.67 -9.25 0.18
N LYS A 28 -27.04 -9.11 1.46
CA LYS A 28 -26.52 -8.03 2.33
C LYS A 28 -25.00 -8.07 2.48
N SER A 29 -24.43 -9.29 2.48
CA SER A 29 -22.97 -9.46 2.53
C SER A 29 -22.28 -9.03 1.23
N ILE A 30 -22.92 -9.17 0.07
CA ILE A 30 -22.33 -8.83 -1.23
C ILE A 30 -22.22 -7.31 -1.40
N ASP A 31 -23.27 -6.56 -1.07
CA ASP A 31 -23.24 -5.09 -1.15
C ASP A 31 -22.18 -4.50 -0.21
N GLN A 32 -22.07 -5.05 1.01
CA GLN A 32 -21.05 -4.65 1.96
C GLN A 32 -19.63 -4.95 1.48
N VAL A 33 -19.39 -6.13 0.89
CA VAL A 33 -18.10 -6.49 0.30
C VAL A 33 -17.76 -5.56 -0.86
N ARG A 34 -18.75 -5.21 -1.69
CA ARG A 34 -18.57 -4.29 -2.82
C ARG A 34 -18.24 -2.88 -2.37
N GLU A 35 -18.93 -2.35 -1.37
CA GLU A 35 -18.65 -1.04 -0.81
C GLU A 35 -17.23 -0.98 -0.22
N LYS A 36 -16.84 -2.01 0.56
CA LYS A 36 -15.49 -2.11 1.11
C LYS A 36 -14.42 -2.14 0.00
N LEU A 37 -14.64 -2.92 -1.06
CA LEU A 37 -13.70 -3.01 -2.17
C LEU A 37 -13.57 -1.69 -2.94
N ASN A 38 -14.68 -0.97 -3.12
CA ASN A 38 -14.66 0.36 -3.74
C ASN A 38 -13.87 1.37 -2.88
N TYR A 39 -14.07 1.34 -1.56
CA TYR A 39 -13.31 2.19 -0.63
C TYR A 39 -11.81 1.89 -0.68
N GLU A 40 -11.42 0.62 -0.58
CA GLU A 40 -10.01 0.22 -0.63
C GLU A 40 -9.36 0.60 -1.97
N THR A 41 -10.09 0.43 -3.07
CA THR A 41 -9.64 0.84 -4.41
C THR A 41 -9.42 2.36 -4.47
N GLY A 42 -10.36 3.16 -3.97
CA GLY A 42 -10.22 4.62 -3.93
C GLY A 42 -9.05 5.09 -3.08
N VAL A 43 -8.79 4.43 -1.94
CA VAL A 43 -7.61 4.70 -1.10
C VAL A 43 -6.32 4.38 -1.85
N ALA A 44 -6.27 3.24 -2.56
CA ALA A 44 -5.09 2.86 -3.33
C ALA A 44 -4.79 3.85 -4.47
N GLU A 45 -5.81 4.28 -5.21
CA GLU A 45 -5.69 5.29 -6.28
C GLU A 45 -5.20 6.64 -5.72
N TYR A 46 -5.77 7.09 -4.60
CA TYR A 46 -5.34 8.32 -3.93
C TYR A 46 -3.87 8.24 -3.48
N CYS A 47 -3.48 7.14 -2.86
CA CYS A 47 -2.09 6.92 -2.45
C CYS A 47 -1.14 6.92 -3.64
N HIS A 48 -1.52 6.28 -4.76
CA HIS A 48 -0.71 6.23 -5.97
C HIS A 48 -0.47 7.62 -6.55
N HIS A 49 -1.51 8.45 -6.65
CA HIS A 49 -1.39 9.82 -7.13
C HIS A 49 -0.42 10.66 -6.26
N ASN A 50 -0.54 10.56 -4.94
CA ASN A 50 0.34 11.28 -4.02
C ASN A 50 1.79 10.80 -4.09
N LEU A 51 2.00 9.50 -4.31
CA LEU A 51 3.34 8.92 -4.47
C LEU A 51 4.00 9.42 -5.75
N MET A 52 3.29 9.39 -6.89
CA MET A 52 3.78 9.93 -8.16
C MET A 52 4.12 11.42 -8.07
N LYS A 53 3.29 12.21 -7.39
CA LYS A 53 3.57 13.64 -7.16
C LYS A 53 4.86 13.84 -6.34
N THR A 54 5.00 13.08 -5.26
CA THR A 54 6.15 13.18 -4.36
C THR A 54 7.44 12.74 -5.05
N GLU A 55 7.38 11.66 -5.84
CA GLU A 55 8.52 11.18 -6.63
C GLU A 55 9.01 12.24 -7.61
N LYS A 56 8.08 12.89 -8.33
CA LYS A 56 8.41 13.99 -9.24
C LYS A 56 9.10 15.16 -8.52
N GLU A 57 8.54 15.60 -7.39
CA GLU A 57 9.16 16.67 -6.58
C GLU A 57 10.57 16.30 -6.11
N LEU A 58 10.81 15.02 -5.77
CA LEU A 58 12.13 14.54 -5.35
C LEU A 58 13.13 14.54 -6.52
N VAL A 59 12.71 14.12 -7.71
CA VAL A 59 13.54 14.16 -8.93
C VAL A 59 13.93 15.60 -9.26
N ASP A 60 12.97 16.53 -9.20
CA ASP A 60 13.21 17.96 -9.46
C ASP A 60 14.22 18.55 -8.45
N LEU A 61 14.02 18.31 -7.15
CA LEU A 61 14.93 18.76 -6.10
C LEU A 61 16.33 18.16 -6.25
N ASN A 62 16.43 16.90 -6.66
CA ASN A 62 17.72 16.25 -6.90
C ASN A 62 18.47 16.88 -8.09
N SER A 63 17.73 17.27 -9.14
CA SER A 63 18.32 17.99 -10.28
C SER A 63 18.87 19.36 -9.86
N GLU A 64 18.10 20.13 -9.08
CA GLU A 64 18.51 21.43 -8.55
C GLU A 64 19.73 21.32 -7.62
N ALA A 65 19.73 20.33 -6.73
CA ALA A 65 20.85 20.08 -5.82
C ALA A 65 22.13 19.72 -6.59
N ASN A 66 22.02 18.90 -7.65
CA ASN A 66 23.15 18.53 -8.50
C ASN A 66 23.68 19.73 -9.29
N GLU A 67 22.82 20.59 -9.81
CA GLU A 67 23.22 21.82 -10.50
C GLU A 67 23.94 22.78 -9.55
N ALA A 68 23.37 23.02 -8.36
CA ALA A 68 23.99 23.86 -7.33
C ALA A 68 25.37 23.31 -6.92
N PHE A 69 25.49 21.98 -6.77
CA PHE A 69 26.76 21.34 -6.46
C PHE A 69 27.77 21.50 -7.60
N TYR A 70 27.36 21.30 -8.85
CA TYR A 70 28.22 21.50 -10.02
C TYR A 70 28.72 22.94 -10.10
N CYS A 71 27.85 23.93 -9.96
CA CYS A 71 28.19 25.35 -9.94
C CYS A 71 29.17 25.69 -8.79
N ALA A 72 28.90 25.20 -7.58
CA ALA A 72 29.77 25.41 -6.42
C ALA A 72 31.13 24.73 -6.54
N ASN A 73 31.24 23.64 -7.31
CA ASN A 73 32.50 22.96 -7.62
C ASN A 73 33.27 23.68 -8.74
N LYS A 74 32.57 24.20 -9.76
CA LYS A 74 33.17 24.97 -10.87
C LYS A 74 33.79 26.29 -10.40
N GLN A 75 33.23 26.93 -9.37
CA GLN A 75 33.84 28.11 -8.72
C GLN A 75 35.07 27.76 -7.87
N LYS A 76 35.33 26.47 -7.63
CA LYS A 76 36.22 25.99 -6.57
C LYS A 76 37.62 25.61 -7.03
N THR A 77 37.95 25.78 -8.30
CA THR A 77 39.30 25.54 -8.85
C THR A 77 40.38 26.49 -8.29
N LYS A 78 40.12 27.23 -7.19
CA LYS A 78 41.07 28.12 -6.52
C LYS A 78 41.27 27.91 -5.00
N ALA A 79 40.53 27.04 -4.28
CA ALA A 79 40.81 26.83 -2.85
C ALA A 79 40.35 25.44 -2.31
N ASN A 80 41.30 24.70 -1.75
CA ASN A 80 41.11 23.41 -1.06
C ASN A 80 40.22 23.56 0.18
N THR A 81 38.96 23.13 0.12
CA THR A 81 38.09 22.94 1.31
C THR A 81 37.00 21.92 1.00
N SER A 82 37.37 20.64 0.92
CA SER A 82 36.47 19.53 0.60
C SER A 82 35.79 18.92 1.83
N ARG A 83 36.40 19.01 3.02
CA ARG A 83 35.96 18.27 4.22
C ARG A 83 34.67 18.81 4.87
N GLU A 84 34.47 20.13 4.95
CA GLU A 84 33.28 20.72 5.59
C GLU A 84 32.00 20.60 4.74
N ARG A 85 32.14 20.51 3.41
CA ARG A 85 30.98 20.46 2.50
C ARG A 85 30.32 19.08 2.43
N ILE A 86 31.07 18.00 2.64
CA ILE A 86 30.51 16.64 2.72
C ILE A 86 29.52 16.55 3.89
N THR A 87 29.90 17.13 5.04
CA THR A 87 29.04 17.17 6.22
C THR A 87 27.76 17.97 5.99
N PHE A 88 27.84 19.11 5.29
CA PHE A 88 26.66 19.94 4.96
C PHE A 88 25.69 19.22 3.99
N LEU A 89 26.22 18.47 3.02
CA LEU A 89 25.41 17.69 2.08
C LEU A 89 24.68 16.55 2.81
N ILE A 90 25.40 15.81 3.65
CA ILE A 90 24.85 14.68 4.42
C ILE A 90 23.77 15.17 5.41
N LEU A 91 24.00 16.28 6.12
CA LEU A 91 23.02 16.84 7.06
C LEU A 91 21.75 17.33 6.37
N ASN A 92 21.86 18.02 5.23
CA ASN A 92 20.67 18.50 4.53
C ASN A 92 19.90 17.39 3.83
N CYS A 93 20.60 16.40 3.27
CA CYS A 93 19.97 15.21 2.68
C CYS A 93 19.20 14.38 3.73
N SER A 94 19.76 14.20 4.92
CA SER A 94 19.06 13.51 6.01
C SER A 94 17.86 14.32 6.56
N ARG A 95 17.93 15.65 6.56
CA ARG A 95 16.82 16.53 6.98
C ARG A 95 15.65 16.53 5.98
N SER A 96 15.92 16.49 4.67
CA SER A 96 14.87 16.40 3.65
C SER A 96 14.18 15.04 3.67
N VAL A 97 14.94 13.95 3.79
CA VAL A 97 14.40 12.58 3.89
C VAL A 97 13.55 12.41 5.16
N GLY A 98 13.99 12.95 6.30
CA GLY A 98 13.21 12.92 7.55
C GLY A 98 11.88 13.68 7.46
N ALA A 99 11.83 14.79 6.72
CA ALA A 99 10.59 15.54 6.49
C ALA A 99 9.59 14.78 5.59
N ILE A 100 10.09 14.08 4.57
CA ILE A 100 9.27 13.24 3.68
C ILE A 100 8.69 12.05 4.44
N LEU A 101 9.52 11.33 5.20
CA LEU A 101 9.08 10.20 6.04
C LEU A 101 8.07 10.62 7.12
N SER A 102 8.24 11.81 7.72
CA SER A 102 7.30 12.34 8.71
C SER A 102 5.94 12.68 8.09
N ARG A 103 5.91 13.20 6.85
CA ARG A 103 4.65 13.43 6.12
C ARG A 103 3.93 12.13 5.77
N MET A 104 4.68 11.07 5.45
CA MET A 104 4.10 9.74 5.18
C MET A 104 3.59 9.06 6.47
N SER A 105 4.26 9.25 7.63
CA SER A 105 3.83 8.60 8.88
C SER A 105 2.58 9.21 9.51
N ILE A 106 2.30 10.49 9.26
CA ILE A 106 1.05 11.15 9.69
C ILE A 106 -0.17 10.50 9.00
N PHE A 107 0.00 9.95 7.80
CA PHE A 107 -1.07 9.29 7.04
C PHE A 107 -1.40 7.87 7.53
N GLY A 108 -0.48 7.22 8.27
CA GLY A 108 -0.67 5.88 8.82
C GLY A 108 -1.38 5.82 10.18
N ARG A 109 -1.74 6.97 10.77
CA ARG A 109 -2.38 7.04 12.09
C ARG A 109 -3.85 7.47 11.95
N GLY A 110 -4.61 6.73 11.15
CA GLY A 110 -6.07 6.78 11.18
C GLY A 110 -6.59 6.26 12.52
N ASN A 111 -7.38 7.09 13.19
CA ASN A 111 -7.98 6.85 14.50
C ASN A 111 -8.65 5.47 14.61
N VAL A 112 -8.11 4.58 15.43
CA VAL A 112 -8.88 3.49 16.02
C VAL A 112 -9.45 4.04 17.33
N GLU A 113 -10.66 4.62 17.26
CA GLU A 113 -11.49 4.81 18.45
C GLU A 113 -11.95 3.43 18.93
N ILE A 114 -11.22 2.89 19.91
CA ILE A 114 -11.66 1.71 20.65
C ILE A 114 -12.83 2.17 21.53
N GLY A 115 -14.05 2.00 21.03
CA GLY A 115 -15.28 2.16 21.81
C GLY A 115 -15.33 1.14 22.94
N GLY A 116 -14.84 1.53 24.11
CA GLY A 116 -15.00 0.79 25.35
C GLY A 116 -16.38 1.02 25.92
N THR A 117 -17.30 0.07 25.68
CA THR A 117 -18.58 0.01 26.39
C THR A 117 -18.31 -0.49 27.82
N GLN A 118 -18.24 0.43 28.79
CA GLN A 118 -18.30 0.05 30.19
C GLN A 118 -19.72 -0.42 30.52
N GLN A 119 -19.84 -1.69 30.90
CA GLN A 119 -20.95 -2.18 31.72
C GLN A 119 -20.89 -1.48 33.08
N GLY A 120 -22.04 -0.98 33.54
CA GLY A 120 -22.21 -0.41 34.86
C GLY A 120 -23.61 -0.73 35.40
N LEU A 121 -23.65 -1.85 36.15
CA LEU A 121 -24.56 -2.27 37.23
C LEU A 121 -26.06 -1.98 37.12
#